data_AF-D6WBU7-F1
#
_entry.id   AF-D6WBU7-F1
#
_cell.length_a   1.000
_cell.length_b   1.000
_cell.length_c   1.000
_cell.angle_alpha   90.00
_cell.angle_beta   90.00
_cell.angle_gamma   90.00
#
_symmetry.space_group_name_H-M   'P 1'
#
loop_
_entity.id
_entity.type
_entity.pdbx_description
1 polymer ?
#
loop_
_entity_poly.entity_id
_entity_poly.type
_entity_poly.pdbx_seq_one_letter_code
_entity_poly.pdbx_strand_id
1 'polypeptide(L)'
;MWWRPRNVSDYERLIFKVWKYTGLPVFEIKRLGNSQTVIVHLYFYILLVLVCLGVINVSVFLIFCETKVDSYRIQMQIFLFAVVTCQNIFFTLFFYIRRNNVATLLTKFLTTEKIFLACFPKFGCLEVGAKLAKYLLIKVLYTLTMIIGDCLYLVKDRQDYLFRFCFFPQLVFFYVAEATLIFFVFLISKFYTEFGSSLKRNKQSLTKICSLYWAIRDLSRETNQTLQFVILLKFATDLFLMGNDLFFGTHYIMGMGLDNKFSFVYVFVIIVVWCVFILYVDITVTYVFDKNAEEEVHLIHSIEENVLNGEHFVPYKYDEILNIRSGLISPTYSLYGFVPLNCKAVYAMISSVVTYLVYLIQFTNHKYVL
;
A
#
# COMPACT_ATOMS: atom_id res chain seq x y z
N MET A 1 3.29 -22.82 -12.43
CA MET A 1 4.60 -22.62 -11.79
C MET A 1 4.43 -21.55 -10.73
N TRP A 2 4.35 -21.92 -9.45
CA TRP A 2 4.10 -20.97 -8.35
C TRP A 2 5.39 -20.16 -8.10
N TRP A 3 5.28 -18.83 -8.08
CA TRP A 3 6.41 -17.90 -8.00
C TRP A 3 7.18 -18.04 -6.67
N ARG A 4 8.50 -18.12 -6.76
CA ARG A 4 9.42 -18.31 -5.62
C ARG A 4 10.63 -17.37 -5.77
N PRO A 5 10.48 -16.07 -5.47
CA PRO A 5 11.58 -15.12 -5.61
C PRO A 5 12.66 -15.47 -4.59
N ARG A 6 13.90 -15.67 -5.05
CA ARG A 6 15.01 -16.01 -4.14
C ARG A 6 15.61 -14.75 -3.55
N ASN A 7 15.73 -13.71 -4.37
CA ASN A 7 16.46 -12.47 -4.07
C ASN A 7 15.60 -11.24 -4.40
N VAL A 8 16.03 -10.05 -3.99
CA VAL A 8 15.35 -8.77 -4.28
C VAL A 8 15.23 -8.55 -5.78
N SER A 9 16.27 -8.89 -6.56
CA SER A 9 16.21 -8.77 -8.03
C SER A 9 15.10 -9.61 -8.68
N ASP A 10 14.80 -10.81 -8.16
CA ASP A 10 13.70 -11.64 -8.66
C ASP A 10 12.33 -11.06 -8.28
N TYR A 11 12.28 -10.42 -7.11
CA TYR A 11 11.11 -9.73 -6.60
C TYR A 11 10.79 -8.48 -7.43
N GLU A 12 11.79 -7.64 -7.71
CA GLU A 12 11.69 -6.46 -8.58
C GLU A 12 11.30 -6.80 -10.02
N ARG A 13 11.88 -7.86 -10.61
CA ARG A 13 11.53 -8.27 -11.98
C ARG A 13 10.05 -8.60 -12.13
N LEU A 14 9.40 -9.14 -11.10
CA LEU A 14 7.98 -9.42 -11.16
C LEU A 14 7.16 -8.13 -11.12
N ILE A 15 7.47 -7.22 -10.18
CA ILE A 15 6.71 -5.97 -10.08
C ILE A 15 6.84 -5.15 -11.36
N PHE A 16 8.02 -5.15 -12.01
CA PHE A 16 8.22 -4.49 -13.29
C PHE A 16 7.39 -5.13 -14.43
N LYS A 17 7.22 -6.46 -14.41
CA LYS A 17 6.33 -7.14 -15.37
C LYS A 17 4.89 -6.70 -15.19
N VAL A 18 4.41 -6.57 -13.95
CA VAL A 18 3.05 -6.08 -13.67
C VAL A 18 2.94 -4.62 -14.13
N TRP A 19 3.88 -3.76 -13.73
CA TRP A 19 3.91 -2.34 -14.06
C TRP A 19 3.86 -2.05 -15.57
N LYS A 20 4.52 -2.90 -16.37
CA LYS A 20 4.46 -2.83 -17.84
C LYS A 20 3.02 -2.86 -18.39
N TYR A 21 2.10 -3.56 -17.72
CA TYR A 21 0.71 -3.66 -18.16
C TYR A 21 -0.23 -2.67 -17.48
N THR A 22 0.27 -1.87 -16.54
CA THR A 22 -0.54 -0.96 -15.72
C THR A 22 -0.25 0.50 -16.00
N GLY A 23 0.40 0.80 -17.13
CA GLY A 23 0.71 2.15 -17.58
C GLY A 23 1.83 2.84 -16.82
N LEU A 24 2.38 2.23 -15.79
CA LEU A 24 3.53 2.73 -15.05
C LEU A 24 4.80 2.72 -15.91
N PRO A 25 5.82 3.55 -15.56
CA PRO A 25 7.11 3.49 -16.24
C PRO A 25 7.69 2.08 -16.18
N VAL A 26 8.33 1.66 -17.27
CA VAL A 26 8.93 0.32 -17.35
C VAL A 26 10.35 0.41 -16.82
N PHE A 27 10.66 -0.40 -15.81
CA PHE A 27 11.98 -0.47 -15.22
C PHE A 27 12.66 -1.77 -15.65
N GLU A 28 13.97 -1.70 -15.90
CA GLU A 28 14.79 -2.85 -16.26
C GLU A 28 16.07 -2.87 -15.42
N ILE A 29 16.40 -4.03 -14.88
CA ILE A 29 17.66 -4.24 -14.16
C ILE A 29 18.76 -4.52 -15.17
N LYS A 30 19.70 -3.59 -15.34
CA LYS A 30 20.93 -3.82 -16.11
C LYS A 30 22.12 -4.10 -15.19
N ARG A 31 23.04 -4.93 -15.65
CA ARG A 31 24.35 -5.15 -15.01
C ARG A 31 25.35 -4.16 -15.60
N LEU A 32 25.90 -3.28 -14.77
CA LEU A 32 27.04 -2.43 -15.10
C LEU A 32 28.24 -2.93 -14.27
N GLY A 33 29.09 -3.76 -14.88
CA GLY A 33 30.18 -4.45 -14.18
C GLY A 33 29.66 -5.37 -13.06
N ASN A 34 30.22 -5.24 -11.85
CA ASN A 34 29.78 -5.97 -10.65
C ASN A 34 28.52 -5.36 -9.99
N SER A 35 28.05 -4.21 -10.48
CA SER A 35 26.88 -3.50 -9.96
C SER A 35 25.61 -3.82 -10.76
N GLN A 36 24.45 -3.81 -10.09
CA GLN A 36 23.14 -3.93 -10.75
C GLN A 36 22.45 -2.59 -10.52
N THR A 37 21.95 -2.02 -11.60
CA THR A 37 21.29 -0.71 -11.60
C THR A 37 19.96 -0.81 -12.33
N VAL A 38 18.98 -0.07 -11.85
CA VAL A 38 17.67 -0.01 -12.51
C VAL A 38 17.65 1.16 -13.49
N ILE A 39 17.30 0.87 -14.74
CA ILE A 39 17.15 1.86 -15.81
C ILE A 39 15.67 1.97 -16.18
N VAL A 40 15.24 3.16 -16.58
CA VAL A 40 13.85 3.45 -16.92
C VAL A 40 13.68 3.52 -18.44
N HIS A 41 12.69 2.80 -18.96
CA HIS A 41 12.18 2.90 -20.31
C HIS A 41 10.82 3.60 -20.32
N LEU A 42 10.64 4.55 -21.23
CA LEU A 42 9.43 5.37 -21.31
C LEU A 42 8.48 4.83 -22.37
N TYR A 43 7.29 4.41 -21.94
CA TYR A 43 6.20 4.01 -22.83
C TYR A 43 4.93 4.80 -22.47
N PHE A 44 4.92 6.08 -22.84
CA PHE A 44 3.85 7.01 -22.50
C PHE A 44 2.46 6.58 -23.04
N TYR A 45 2.42 5.76 -24.09
CA TYR A 45 1.18 5.33 -24.73
C TYR A 45 0.28 4.49 -23.82
N ILE A 46 0.83 3.74 -22.86
CA ILE A 46 0.02 2.90 -21.96
C ILE A 46 -0.70 3.74 -20.90
N LEU A 47 -0.06 4.80 -20.41
CA LEU A 47 -0.72 5.82 -19.57
C LEU A 47 -1.88 6.45 -20.33
N LEU A 48 -1.67 6.79 -21.60
CA LEU A 48 -2.69 7.40 -22.46
C LEU A 48 -3.88 6.45 -22.67
N VAL A 49 -3.63 5.14 -22.85
CA VAL A 49 -4.68 4.11 -22.91
C VAL A 49 -5.48 4.02 -21.61
N LEU A 50 -4.85 4.10 -20.44
CA LEU A 50 -5.56 4.06 -19.16
C LEU A 50 -6.37 5.32 -18.88
N VAL A 51 -5.83 6.48 -19.21
CA VAL A 51 -6.57 7.75 -19.14
C VAL A 51 -7.76 7.72 -20.10
N CYS A 52 -7.56 7.24 -21.33
CA CYS A 52 -8.64 7.07 -22.30
C CYS A 52 -9.69 6.05 -21.83
N LEU A 53 -9.30 4.90 -21.27
CA LEU A 53 -10.25 3.93 -20.71
C LEU A 53 -11.02 4.50 -19.53
N GLY A 54 -10.37 5.26 -18.64
CA GLY A 54 -11.02 5.99 -17.56
C GLY A 54 -12.06 6.98 -18.08
N VAL A 55 -11.65 7.85 -19.01
CA VAL A 55 -12.53 8.86 -19.63
C VAL A 55 -13.66 8.22 -20.44
N ILE A 56 -13.39 7.16 -21.20
CA ILE A 56 -14.39 6.41 -21.97
C ILE A 56 -15.38 5.77 -21.03
N ASN A 57 -14.94 5.13 -19.93
CA ASN A 57 -15.85 4.52 -18.96
C ASN A 57 -16.71 5.57 -18.25
N VAL A 58 -16.16 6.76 -17.87
CA VAL A 58 -16.98 7.88 -17.36
C VAL A 58 -18.00 8.31 -18.41
N SER A 59 -17.55 8.53 -19.64
CA SER A 59 -18.38 9.07 -20.72
C SER A 59 -19.50 8.10 -21.10
N VAL A 60 -19.19 6.80 -21.19
CA VAL A 60 -20.18 5.74 -21.42
C VAL A 60 -21.18 5.71 -20.27
N PHE A 61 -20.74 5.78 -19.01
CA PHE A 61 -21.65 5.81 -17.88
C PHE A 61 -22.58 7.04 -17.92
N LEU A 62 -22.04 8.24 -18.16
CA LEU A 62 -22.81 9.48 -18.22
C LEU A 62 -23.79 9.53 -19.41
N ILE A 63 -23.38 9.04 -20.58
CA ILE A 63 -24.22 9.02 -21.79
C ILE A 63 -25.38 8.03 -21.62
N PHE A 64 -25.12 6.85 -21.05
CA PHE A 64 -26.15 5.81 -20.90
C PHE A 64 -27.07 6.01 -19.67
N CYS A 65 -26.67 6.80 -18.67
CA CYS A 65 -27.53 7.12 -17.54
C CYS A 65 -28.61 8.18 -17.84
N GLU A 66 -28.74 8.64 -19.09
CA GLU A 66 -29.80 9.56 -19.57
C GLU A 66 -30.13 10.68 -18.57
N THR A 67 -29.16 11.57 -18.28
CA THR A 67 -29.40 12.94 -17.77
C THR A 67 -30.41 13.19 -16.64
N LYS A 68 -30.83 12.18 -15.86
CA LYS A 68 -31.50 12.40 -14.56
C LYS A 68 -30.44 12.39 -13.46
N VAL A 69 -29.55 13.38 -13.54
CA VAL A 69 -28.50 13.64 -12.53
C VAL A 69 -29.11 13.98 -11.16
N ASP A 70 -30.42 14.19 -11.07
CA ASP A 70 -31.13 14.55 -9.84
C ASP A 70 -31.22 13.41 -8.80
N SER A 71 -30.92 12.17 -9.18
CA SER A 71 -30.85 11.08 -8.20
C SER A 71 -29.53 11.14 -7.43
N TYR A 72 -29.62 11.44 -6.13
CA TYR A 72 -28.48 11.45 -5.20
C TYR A 72 -27.62 10.17 -5.30
N ARG A 73 -28.25 9.01 -5.54
CA ARG A 73 -27.56 7.73 -5.76
C ARG A 73 -26.63 7.76 -6.97
N ILE A 74 -27.10 8.30 -8.10
CA ILE A 74 -26.32 8.39 -9.35
C ILE A 74 -25.16 9.37 -9.15
N GLN A 75 -25.41 10.52 -8.51
CA GLN A 75 -24.37 11.50 -8.21
C GLN A 75 -23.22 10.89 -7.38
N MET A 76 -23.56 10.10 -6.36
CA MET A 76 -22.57 9.45 -5.53
C MET A 76 -21.82 8.33 -6.26
N GLN A 77 -22.48 7.58 -7.15
CA GLN A 77 -21.80 6.62 -8.02
C GLN A 77 -20.79 7.30 -8.96
N ILE A 78 -21.16 8.45 -9.54
CA ILE A 78 -20.24 9.28 -10.33
C ILE A 78 -19.06 9.73 -9.48
N PHE A 79 -19.30 10.16 -8.24
CA PHE A 79 -18.23 10.62 -7.36
C PHE A 79 -17.29 9.49 -6.95
N LEU A 80 -17.82 8.31 -6.61
CA LEU A 80 -17.01 7.11 -6.32
C LEU A 80 -16.10 6.75 -7.51
N PHE A 81 -16.69 6.77 -8.70
CA PHE A 81 -15.97 6.53 -9.95
C PHE A 81 -14.87 7.57 -10.19
N ALA A 82 -15.17 8.85 -9.99
CA ALA A 82 -14.22 9.94 -10.14
C ALA A 82 -13.06 9.81 -9.15
N VAL A 83 -13.34 9.46 -7.89
CA VAL A 83 -12.30 9.27 -6.85
C VAL A 83 -11.34 8.13 -7.22
N VAL A 84 -11.85 6.96 -7.63
CA VAL A 84 -11.01 5.83 -8.04
C VAL A 84 -10.22 6.14 -9.31
N THR A 85 -10.86 6.81 -10.28
CA THR A 85 -10.19 7.25 -11.52
C THR A 85 -9.06 8.23 -11.22
N CYS A 86 -9.33 9.26 -10.41
CA CYS A 86 -8.35 10.25 -10.00
C CYS A 86 -7.19 9.60 -9.25
N GLN A 87 -7.46 8.66 -8.33
CA GLN A 87 -6.40 7.93 -7.63
C GLN A 87 -5.48 7.19 -8.61
N ASN A 88 -6.05 6.46 -9.58
CA ASN A 88 -5.28 5.72 -10.58
C ASN A 88 -4.43 6.66 -11.47
N ILE A 89 -5.01 7.78 -11.90
CA ILE A 89 -4.33 8.79 -12.72
C ILE A 89 -3.19 9.43 -11.92
N PHE A 90 -3.46 9.93 -10.72
CA PHE A 90 -2.45 10.59 -9.89
C PHE A 90 -1.34 9.63 -9.47
N PHE A 91 -1.66 8.38 -9.15
CA PHE A 91 -0.67 7.34 -8.89
C PHE A 91 0.24 7.14 -10.10
N THR A 92 -0.33 6.98 -11.29
CA THR A 92 0.48 6.75 -12.50
C THR A 92 1.33 7.98 -12.84
N LEU A 93 0.74 9.17 -12.83
CA LEU A 93 1.44 10.44 -13.06
C LEU A 93 2.59 10.64 -12.07
N PHE A 94 2.35 10.34 -10.78
CA PHE A 94 3.37 10.41 -9.76
C PHE A 94 4.60 9.57 -10.13
N PHE A 95 4.40 8.31 -10.53
CA PHE A 95 5.50 7.43 -10.93
C PHE A 95 6.23 7.92 -12.19
N TYR A 96 5.55 8.56 -13.15
CA TYR A 96 6.23 9.20 -14.29
C TYR A 96 7.07 10.41 -13.88
N ILE A 97 6.52 11.30 -13.05
CA ILE A 97 7.19 12.51 -12.58
C ILE A 97 8.41 12.14 -11.73
N ARG A 98 8.24 11.17 -10.82
CA ARG A 98 9.26 10.74 -9.85
C ARG A 98 10.05 9.50 -10.30
N ARG A 99 9.97 9.11 -11.58
CA ARG A 99 10.58 7.88 -12.11
C ARG A 99 12.06 7.71 -11.75
N ASN A 100 12.84 8.80 -11.76
CA ASN A 100 14.26 8.76 -11.44
C ASN A 100 14.47 8.46 -9.95
N ASN A 101 13.69 9.09 -9.07
CA ASN A 101 13.73 8.82 -7.63
C ASN A 101 13.36 7.36 -7.34
N VAL A 102 12.34 6.83 -8.03
CA VAL A 102 11.93 5.42 -7.92
C VAL A 102 13.04 4.49 -8.42
N ALA A 103 13.68 4.79 -9.55
CA ALA A 103 14.81 4.00 -10.05
C ALA A 103 16.02 4.01 -9.11
N THR A 104 16.34 5.17 -8.52
CA THR A 104 17.38 5.30 -7.50
C THR A 104 17.03 4.47 -6.27
N LEU A 105 15.77 4.52 -5.82
CA LEU A 105 15.29 3.76 -4.68
C LEU A 105 15.42 2.23 -4.92
N LEU A 106 14.96 1.73 -6.06
CA LEU A 106 15.10 0.32 -6.45
C LEU A 106 16.58 -0.10 -6.55
N THR A 107 17.43 0.77 -7.12
CA THR A 107 18.88 0.51 -7.16
C THR A 107 19.48 0.43 -5.76
N LYS A 108 18.98 1.22 -4.79
CA LYS A 108 19.40 1.12 -3.39
C LYS A 108 18.95 -0.17 -2.75
N PHE A 109 17.73 -0.66 -3.03
CA PHE A 109 17.30 -1.99 -2.58
C PHE A 109 18.28 -3.10 -3.02
N LEU A 110 18.68 -3.11 -4.29
CA LEU A 110 19.68 -4.05 -4.81
C LEU A 110 21.07 -3.88 -4.17
N THR A 111 21.47 -2.64 -3.90
CA THR A 111 22.78 -2.35 -3.28
C THR A 111 22.80 -2.77 -1.82
N THR A 112 21.74 -2.47 -1.06
CA THR A 112 21.57 -2.92 0.33
C THR A 112 21.51 -4.43 0.41
N GLU A 113 20.83 -5.13 -0.52
CA GLU A 113 20.86 -6.59 -0.61
C GLU A 113 22.29 -7.12 -0.76
N LYS A 114 23.12 -6.52 -1.62
CA LYS A 114 24.51 -6.95 -1.80
C LYS A 114 25.36 -6.78 -0.54
N ILE A 115 25.22 -5.64 0.13
CA ILE A 115 25.90 -5.40 1.42
C ILE A 115 25.40 -6.42 2.45
N PHE A 116 24.09 -6.67 2.47
CA PHE A 116 23.47 -7.63 3.36
C PHE A 116 23.99 -9.05 3.11
N LEU A 117 24.05 -9.52 1.86
CA LEU A 117 24.56 -10.85 1.51
C LEU A 117 26.06 -11.02 1.81
N ALA A 118 26.84 -9.94 1.68
CA ALA A 118 28.25 -9.94 2.06
C ALA A 118 28.44 -10.10 3.59
N CYS A 119 27.48 -9.62 4.38
CA CYS A 119 27.44 -9.78 5.82
C CYS A 119 26.78 -11.12 6.22
N PHE A 120 25.68 -11.49 5.57
CA PHE A 120 24.78 -12.55 5.96
C PHE A 120 24.37 -13.35 4.72
N PRO A 121 25.10 -14.42 4.37
CA PRO A 121 24.92 -15.14 3.11
C PRO A 121 23.60 -15.92 2.99
N LYS A 122 22.76 -15.94 4.03
CA LYS A 122 21.47 -16.66 4.06
C LYS A 122 20.24 -15.76 3.84
N PHE A 123 20.41 -14.54 3.34
CA PHE A 123 19.28 -13.66 3.03
C PHE A 123 18.45 -14.19 1.85
N GLY A 124 17.12 -14.15 1.98
CA GLY A 124 16.21 -14.57 0.92
C GLY A 124 14.83 -13.92 1.01
N CYS A 125 14.19 -13.74 -0.15
CA CYS A 125 12.91 -13.04 -0.29
C CYS A 125 11.69 -13.96 -0.49
N LEU A 126 11.85 -15.27 -0.31
CA LEU A 126 10.80 -16.26 -0.64
C LEU A 126 9.48 -16.01 0.11
N GLU A 127 9.56 -15.77 1.42
CA GLU A 127 8.40 -15.52 2.27
C GLU A 127 7.68 -14.23 1.89
N VAL A 128 8.43 -13.19 1.54
CA VAL A 128 7.90 -11.89 1.12
C VAL A 128 7.16 -12.04 -0.23
N GLY A 129 7.74 -12.81 -1.15
CA GLY A 129 7.09 -13.24 -2.38
C GLY A 129 5.76 -13.95 -2.14
N ALA A 130 5.77 -14.99 -1.32
CA ALA A 130 4.57 -15.75 -1.01
C ALA A 130 3.47 -14.88 -0.37
N LYS A 131 3.83 -13.97 0.54
CA LYS A 131 2.89 -13.03 1.17
C LYS A 131 2.24 -12.09 0.14
N LEU A 132 3.02 -11.46 -0.74
CA LEU A 132 2.49 -10.57 -1.78
C LEU A 132 1.59 -11.32 -2.76
N ALA A 133 2.01 -12.51 -3.22
CA ALA A 133 1.22 -13.32 -4.14
C ALA A 133 -0.10 -13.80 -3.50
N LYS A 134 -0.06 -14.24 -2.24
CA LYS A 134 -1.25 -14.62 -1.47
C LYS A 134 -2.21 -13.43 -1.33
N TYR A 135 -1.68 -12.26 -1.00
CA TYR A 135 -2.47 -11.02 -0.91
C TYR A 135 -3.19 -10.69 -2.23
N LEU A 136 -2.44 -10.67 -3.35
CA LEU A 136 -2.99 -10.41 -4.68
C LEU A 136 -4.08 -11.43 -5.06
N LEU A 137 -3.82 -12.71 -4.81
CA LEU A 137 -4.78 -13.78 -5.10
C LEU A 137 -6.07 -13.60 -4.30
N ILE A 138 -5.97 -13.30 -3.00
CA ILE A 138 -7.14 -13.06 -2.13
C ILE A 138 -7.94 -11.85 -2.63
N LYS A 139 -7.28 -10.74 -3.00
CA LYS A 139 -7.94 -9.55 -3.56
C LYS A 139 -8.68 -9.83 -4.86
N VAL A 140 -8.07 -10.56 -5.78
CA VAL A 140 -8.72 -10.94 -7.06
C VAL A 140 -9.92 -11.84 -6.80
N LEU A 141 -9.78 -12.89 -5.99
CA LEU A 141 -10.87 -13.81 -5.66
C LEU A 141 -12.03 -13.07 -4.98
N TYR A 142 -11.73 -12.21 -4.01
CA TYR A 142 -12.72 -11.41 -3.33
C TYR A 142 -13.47 -10.48 -4.28
N THR A 143 -12.77 -9.81 -5.19
CA THR A 143 -13.39 -8.92 -6.18
C THR A 143 -14.30 -9.67 -7.15
N LEU A 144 -13.92 -10.88 -7.57
CA LEU A 144 -14.80 -11.72 -8.38
C LEU A 144 -16.07 -12.13 -7.62
N THR A 145 -15.95 -12.51 -6.34
CA THR A 145 -17.11 -12.83 -5.49
C THR A 145 -18.02 -11.63 -5.30
N MET A 146 -17.44 -10.44 -5.11
CA MET A 146 -18.17 -9.16 -5.05
C MET A 146 -18.94 -8.92 -6.34
N ILE A 147 -18.29 -8.98 -7.51
CA ILE A 147 -18.96 -8.79 -8.81
C ILE A 147 -20.14 -9.76 -8.96
N ILE A 148 -19.92 -11.04 -8.67
CA ILE A 148 -20.95 -12.08 -8.87
C ILE A 148 -22.17 -11.78 -8.01
N GLY A 149 -21.99 -11.59 -6.71
CA GLY A 149 -23.16 -11.43 -5.87
C GLY A 149 -23.73 -10.00 -5.86
N ASP A 150 -22.97 -8.98 -6.26
CA ASP A 150 -23.54 -7.69 -6.66
C ASP A 150 -24.55 -7.86 -7.80
N CYS A 151 -24.16 -8.60 -8.85
CA CYS A 151 -25.04 -8.91 -9.98
C CYS A 151 -26.27 -9.74 -9.58
N LEU A 152 -26.13 -10.66 -8.62
CA LEU A 152 -27.24 -11.52 -8.17
C LEU A 152 -28.20 -10.82 -7.19
N TYR A 153 -27.71 -9.92 -6.33
CA TYR A 153 -28.47 -9.44 -5.18
C TYR A 153 -28.67 -7.93 -5.10
N LEU A 154 -27.81 -7.13 -5.77
CA LEU A 154 -27.81 -5.67 -5.63
C LEU A 154 -28.18 -4.92 -6.91
N VAL A 155 -28.06 -5.56 -8.07
CA VAL A 155 -28.45 -4.95 -9.34
C VAL A 155 -29.97 -4.93 -9.49
N LYS A 156 -30.55 -3.74 -9.62
CA LYS A 156 -32.01 -3.56 -9.80
C LYS A 156 -32.38 -3.22 -11.24
N ASP A 157 -31.48 -2.58 -11.98
CA ASP A 157 -31.74 -2.09 -13.33
C ASP A 157 -30.50 -2.15 -14.23
N ARG A 158 -30.68 -1.74 -15.49
CA ARG A 158 -29.60 -1.68 -16.48
C ARG A 158 -28.49 -0.70 -16.09
N GLN A 159 -28.82 0.38 -15.41
CA GLN A 159 -27.84 1.41 -15.00
C GLN A 159 -26.89 0.86 -13.95
N ASP A 160 -27.40 0.06 -13.02
CA ASP A 160 -26.63 -0.65 -12.02
C ASP A 160 -25.66 -1.68 -12.60
N TYR A 161 -26.05 -2.36 -13.68
CA TYR A 161 -25.16 -3.24 -14.44
C TYR A 161 -24.04 -2.45 -15.11
N LEU A 162 -24.37 -1.36 -15.78
CA LEU A 162 -23.40 -0.51 -16.49
C LEU A 162 -22.40 0.12 -15.52
N PHE A 163 -22.86 0.62 -14.36
CA PHE A 163 -22.01 1.14 -13.31
C PHE A 163 -20.94 0.12 -12.89
N ARG A 164 -21.38 -1.09 -12.54
CA ARG A 164 -20.48 -2.17 -12.08
C ARG A 164 -19.49 -2.59 -13.15
N PHE A 165 -19.96 -2.76 -14.38
CA PHE A 165 -19.10 -3.10 -15.51
C PHE A 165 -18.00 -2.05 -15.74
N CYS A 166 -18.30 -0.77 -15.54
CA CYS A 166 -17.32 0.31 -15.68
C CYS A 166 -16.41 0.45 -14.45
N PHE A 167 -16.93 0.20 -13.24
CA PHE A 167 -16.24 0.44 -11.98
C PHE A 167 -15.22 -0.67 -11.61
N PHE A 168 -15.60 -1.94 -11.71
CA PHE A 168 -14.74 -3.05 -11.27
C PHE A 168 -13.40 -3.17 -12.01
N PRO A 169 -13.29 -2.89 -13.33
CA PRO A 169 -12.00 -2.84 -14.01
C PRO A 169 -11.06 -1.77 -13.41
N GLN A 170 -11.59 -0.65 -12.92
CA GLN A 170 -10.77 0.39 -12.28
C GLN A 170 -10.23 -0.04 -10.92
N LEU A 171 -10.96 -0.88 -10.19
CA LEU A 171 -10.49 -1.47 -8.94
C LEU A 171 -9.27 -2.39 -9.16
N VAL A 172 -9.15 -3.03 -10.33
CA VAL A 172 -7.95 -3.82 -10.64
C VAL A 172 -6.70 -2.94 -10.69
N PHE A 173 -6.79 -1.76 -11.32
CA PHE A 173 -5.69 -0.78 -11.32
C PHE A 173 -5.43 -0.19 -9.93
N PHE A 174 -6.49 0.01 -9.15
CA PHE A 174 -6.38 0.44 -7.76
C PHE A 174 -5.52 -0.55 -6.95
N TYR A 175 -5.72 -1.87 -7.14
CA TYR A 175 -4.91 -2.91 -6.47
C TYR A 175 -3.44 -2.94 -6.90
N VAL A 176 -3.11 -2.40 -8.07
CA VAL A 176 -1.71 -2.27 -8.48
C VAL A 176 -0.98 -1.26 -7.60
N ALA A 177 -1.66 -0.16 -7.23
CA ALA A 177 -1.12 0.81 -6.29
C ALA A 177 -0.91 0.18 -4.90
N GLU A 178 -1.89 -0.59 -4.43
CA GLU A 178 -1.80 -1.35 -3.17
C GLU A 178 -0.61 -2.33 -3.16
N ALA A 179 -0.51 -3.15 -4.21
CA ALA A 179 0.57 -4.12 -4.35
C ALA A 179 1.94 -3.45 -4.42
N THR A 180 2.02 -2.27 -5.04
CA THR A 180 3.23 -1.46 -5.11
C THR A 180 3.66 -0.95 -3.74
N LEU A 181 2.72 -0.44 -2.93
CA LEU A 181 3.02 -0.01 -1.56
C LEU A 181 3.49 -1.20 -0.70
N ILE A 182 2.75 -2.32 -0.75
CA ILE A 182 3.10 -3.54 -0.01
C ILE A 182 4.48 -4.07 -0.43
N PHE A 183 4.80 -4.04 -1.72
CA PHE A 183 6.10 -4.45 -2.25
C PHE A 183 7.25 -3.72 -1.54
N PHE A 184 7.18 -2.40 -1.47
CA PHE A 184 8.23 -1.59 -0.84
C PHE A 184 8.29 -1.80 0.66
N VAL A 185 7.14 -1.79 1.32
CA VAL A 185 7.02 -1.92 2.78
C VAL A 185 7.51 -3.29 3.27
N PHE A 186 7.14 -4.39 2.60
CA PHE A 186 7.57 -5.73 2.99
C PHE A 186 9.06 -5.95 2.78
N LEU A 187 9.67 -5.38 1.74
CA LEU A 187 11.11 -5.45 1.55
C LEU A 187 11.87 -4.79 2.71
N ILE A 188 11.47 -3.59 3.12
CA ILE A 188 12.09 -2.88 4.24
C ILE A 188 11.94 -3.70 5.54
N SER A 189 10.74 -4.17 5.84
CA SER A 189 10.49 -4.98 7.03
C SER A 189 11.38 -6.24 7.04
N LYS A 190 11.57 -6.87 5.88
CA LYS A 190 12.46 -8.03 5.76
C LYS A 190 13.91 -7.67 6.07
N PHE A 191 14.40 -6.52 5.61
CA PHE A 191 15.75 -6.06 5.94
C PHE A 191 15.95 -5.86 7.45
N TYR A 192 15.04 -5.14 8.12
CA TYR A 192 15.13 -4.92 9.58
C TYR A 192 15.04 -6.23 10.37
N THR A 193 14.07 -7.09 10.07
CA THR A 193 13.87 -8.37 10.78
C THR A 193 15.06 -9.31 10.59
N GLU A 194 15.58 -9.46 9.36
CA GLU A 194 16.76 -10.28 9.10
C GLU A 194 18.01 -9.70 9.76
N PHE A 195 18.18 -8.39 9.74
CA PHE A 195 19.30 -7.71 10.40
C PHE A 195 19.30 -7.97 11.91
N GLY A 196 18.16 -7.74 12.58
CA GLY A 196 18.05 -7.96 14.03
C GLY A 196 18.23 -9.43 14.43
N SER A 197 17.71 -10.37 13.63
CA SER A 197 17.91 -11.80 13.90
C SER A 197 19.37 -12.24 13.69
N SER A 198 20.08 -11.62 12.73
CA SER A 198 21.46 -11.94 12.39
C SER A 198 22.46 -11.28 13.33
N LEU A 199 22.16 -10.07 13.83
CA LEU A 199 22.94 -9.38 14.86
C LEU A 199 23.10 -10.27 16.11
N LYS A 200 22.02 -10.93 16.52
CA LYS A 200 22.02 -11.86 17.68
C LYS A 200 22.86 -13.13 17.46
N ARG A 201 23.18 -13.49 16.21
CA ARG A 201 23.77 -14.79 15.83
C ARG A 201 25.22 -14.74 15.38
N ASN A 202 25.72 -13.57 14.93
CA ASN A 202 27.01 -13.47 14.27
C ASN A 202 27.90 -12.37 14.87
N LYS A 203 29.15 -12.74 15.17
CA LYS A 203 30.23 -11.82 15.57
C LYS A 203 30.89 -11.19 14.35
N GLN A 204 30.17 -10.30 13.67
CA GLN A 204 30.74 -9.51 12.57
C GLN A 204 31.45 -8.26 13.08
N SER A 205 32.36 -7.69 12.29
CA SER A 205 32.99 -6.42 12.68
C SER A 205 31.93 -5.32 12.82
N LEU A 206 32.02 -4.55 13.89
CA LEU A 206 31.08 -3.46 14.18
C LEU A 206 30.97 -2.46 13.02
N THR A 207 32.07 -2.16 12.33
CA THR A 207 32.09 -1.30 11.14
C THR A 207 31.15 -1.79 10.04
N LYS A 208 31.09 -3.09 9.80
CA LYS A 208 30.18 -3.68 8.81
C LYS A 208 28.74 -3.62 9.30
N ILE A 209 28.49 -3.96 10.57
CA ILE A 209 27.18 -3.88 11.22
C ILE A 209 26.62 -2.46 11.12
N CYS A 210 27.41 -1.45 11.48
CA CYS A 210 27.02 -0.05 11.41
C CYS A 210 26.76 0.39 9.96
N SER A 211 27.62 0.01 9.02
CA SER A 211 27.43 0.37 7.61
C SER A 211 26.12 -0.19 7.04
N LEU A 212 25.77 -1.43 7.42
CA LEU A 212 24.53 -2.07 6.99
C LEU A 212 23.32 -1.45 7.69
N TYR A 213 23.41 -1.14 8.98
CA TYR A 213 22.37 -0.44 9.72
C TYR A 213 22.04 0.91 9.06
N TRP A 214 23.04 1.74 8.77
CA TRP A 214 22.83 3.03 8.10
C TRP A 214 22.24 2.86 6.69
N ALA A 215 22.68 1.86 5.93
CA ALA A 215 22.10 1.56 4.62
C ALA A 215 20.62 1.16 4.69
N ILE A 216 20.22 0.38 5.69
CA ILE A 216 18.81 -0.01 5.92
C ILE A 216 17.98 1.20 6.35
N ARG A 217 18.51 2.02 7.27
CA ARG A 217 17.85 3.23 7.76
C ARG A 217 17.63 4.26 6.64
N ASP A 218 18.66 4.53 5.85
CA ASP A 218 18.58 5.46 4.71
C ASP A 218 17.58 4.96 3.67
N LEU A 219 17.58 3.66 3.37
CA LEU A 219 16.62 3.02 2.47
C LEU A 219 15.18 3.16 2.98
N SER A 220 14.95 2.95 4.28
CA SER A 220 13.63 3.09 4.90
C SER A 220 13.12 4.53 4.83
N ARG A 221 13.97 5.50 5.20
CA ARG A 221 13.66 6.93 5.14
C ARG A 221 13.35 7.39 3.72
N GLU A 222 14.17 6.99 2.75
CA GLU A 222 13.96 7.37 1.35
C GLU A 222 12.71 6.72 0.76
N THR A 223 12.36 5.51 1.19
CA THR A 223 11.11 4.88 0.78
C THR A 223 9.92 5.68 1.30
N ASN A 224 9.91 6.07 2.58
CA ASN A 224 8.86 6.93 3.13
C ASN A 224 8.78 8.26 2.36
N GLN A 225 9.90 8.95 2.17
CA GLN A 225 9.94 10.24 1.46
C GLN A 225 9.51 10.14 -0.01
N THR A 226 9.84 9.02 -0.67
CA THR A 226 9.47 8.78 -2.07
C THR A 226 7.99 8.40 -2.17
N LEU A 227 7.43 7.65 -1.23
CA LEU A 227 6.06 7.15 -1.34
C LEU A 227 5.02 7.95 -0.55
N GLN A 228 5.41 8.95 0.24
CA GLN A 228 4.50 9.74 1.08
C GLN A 228 3.27 10.29 0.33
N PHE A 229 3.41 10.74 -0.92
CA PHE A 229 2.28 11.18 -1.74
C PHE A 229 1.30 10.05 -2.02
N VAL A 230 1.82 8.89 -2.40
CA VAL A 230 1.03 7.72 -2.76
C VAL A 230 0.31 7.16 -1.54
N ILE A 231 0.99 7.12 -0.39
CA ILE A 231 0.40 6.70 0.89
C ILE A 231 -0.73 7.66 1.28
N LEU A 232 -0.50 8.98 1.22
CA LEU A 232 -1.52 9.98 1.54
C LEU A 232 -2.72 9.89 0.60
N LEU A 233 -2.47 9.79 -0.72
CA LEU A 233 -3.51 9.62 -1.73
C LEU A 233 -4.34 8.37 -1.43
N LYS A 234 -3.69 7.25 -1.06
CA LYS A 234 -4.37 6.01 -0.69
C LYS A 234 -5.25 6.20 0.54
N PHE A 235 -4.71 6.75 1.63
CA PHE A 235 -5.46 6.96 2.88
C PHE A 235 -6.70 7.84 2.64
N ALA A 236 -6.55 8.90 1.85
CA ALA A 236 -7.65 9.80 1.52
C ALA A 236 -8.72 9.09 0.67
N THR A 237 -8.31 8.33 -0.35
CA THR A 237 -9.24 7.54 -1.16
C THR A 237 -9.95 6.47 -0.35
N ASP A 238 -9.25 5.75 0.52
CA ASP A 238 -9.80 4.67 1.35
C ASP A 238 -10.82 5.19 2.35
N LEU A 239 -10.51 6.31 3.00
CA LEU A 239 -11.45 6.97 3.90
C LEU A 239 -12.73 7.38 3.17
N PHE A 240 -12.60 7.89 1.95
CA PHE A 240 -13.73 8.26 1.12
C PHE A 240 -14.57 7.04 0.69
N LEU A 241 -13.93 5.99 0.17
CA LEU A 241 -14.59 4.76 -0.27
C LEU A 241 -15.36 4.14 0.90
N MET A 242 -14.69 3.94 2.04
CA MET A 242 -15.30 3.34 3.23
C MET A 242 -16.47 4.16 3.76
N GLY A 243 -16.36 5.50 3.82
CA GLY A 243 -17.47 6.36 4.22
C GLY A 243 -18.67 6.26 3.28
N ASN A 244 -18.43 6.18 1.97
CA ASN A 244 -19.47 6.02 0.96
C ASN A 244 -20.15 4.64 1.07
N ASP A 245 -19.35 3.57 1.17
CA ASP A 245 -19.85 2.19 1.23
C ASP A 245 -20.65 1.93 2.51
N LEU A 246 -20.22 2.50 3.65
CA LEU A 246 -21.00 2.43 4.89
C LEU A 246 -22.30 3.23 4.81
N PHE A 247 -22.27 4.40 4.16
CA PHE A 247 -23.49 5.19 3.93
C PHE A 247 -24.52 4.40 3.12
N PHE A 248 -24.13 3.93 1.94
CA PHE A 248 -25.04 3.18 1.07
C PHE A 248 -25.41 1.84 1.67
N GLY A 249 -24.45 1.14 2.26
CA GLY A 249 -24.67 -0.11 2.94
C GLY A 249 -25.74 -0.02 4.02
N THR A 250 -25.65 1.01 4.87
CA THR A 250 -26.65 1.29 5.91
C THR A 250 -28.01 1.62 5.30
N HIS A 251 -28.05 2.45 4.25
CA HIS A 251 -29.29 2.80 3.55
C HIS A 251 -29.96 1.58 2.89
N TYR A 252 -29.18 0.71 2.24
CA TYR A 252 -29.67 -0.53 1.64
C TYR A 252 -30.22 -1.49 2.70
N ILE A 253 -29.50 -1.66 3.80
CA ILE A 253 -29.92 -2.51 4.92
C ILE A 253 -31.25 -2.01 5.50
N MET A 254 -31.38 -0.71 5.71
CA MET A 254 -32.62 -0.10 6.24
C MET A 254 -33.79 -0.20 5.24
N GLY A 255 -33.52 -0.07 3.94
CA GLY A 255 -34.55 -0.10 2.89
C GLY A 255 -35.04 -1.49 2.50
N MET A 256 -34.27 -2.56 2.74
CA MET A 256 -34.67 -3.95 2.44
C MET A 256 -35.69 -4.52 3.44
N GLY A 257 -35.86 -3.90 4.60
CA GLY A 257 -36.60 -4.50 5.71
C GLY A 257 -35.93 -5.79 6.22
N LEU A 258 -36.46 -6.38 7.30
CA LEU A 258 -35.95 -7.64 7.86
C LEU A 258 -36.46 -8.89 7.12
N ASP A 259 -37.27 -8.70 6.07
CA ASP A 259 -38.06 -9.78 5.45
C ASP A 259 -37.21 -10.74 4.61
N ASN A 260 -36.09 -10.27 4.05
CA ASN A 260 -35.10 -11.12 3.37
C ASN A 260 -33.79 -11.20 4.16
N LYS A 261 -33.81 -12.05 5.20
CA LYS A 261 -32.66 -12.28 6.10
C LYS A 261 -31.37 -12.66 5.37
N PHE A 262 -31.46 -13.37 4.24
CA PHE A 262 -30.28 -13.76 3.46
C PHE A 262 -29.63 -12.57 2.75
N SER A 263 -30.42 -11.69 2.12
CA SER A 263 -29.90 -10.46 1.52
C SER A 263 -29.33 -9.50 2.56
N PHE A 264 -29.97 -9.39 3.73
CA PHE A 264 -29.44 -8.61 4.85
C PHE A 264 -28.06 -9.11 5.28
N VAL A 265 -27.93 -10.41 5.56
CA VAL A 265 -26.66 -11.02 6.00
C VAL A 265 -25.60 -10.86 4.91
N TYR A 266 -25.96 -11.09 3.65
CA TYR A 266 -25.05 -10.94 2.52
C TYR A 266 -24.48 -9.51 2.42
N VAL A 267 -25.36 -8.51 2.43
CA VAL A 267 -24.98 -7.09 2.34
C VAL A 267 -24.13 -6.68 3.53
N PHE A 268 -24.52 -7.06 4.75
CA PHE A 268 -23.73 -6.76 5.96
C PHE A 268 -22.32 -7.37 5.90
N VAL A 269 -22.22 -8.66 5.58
CA VAL A 269 -20.92 -9.36 5.48
C VAL A 269 -20.05 -8.72 4.41
N ILE A 270 -20.60 -8.38 3.26
CA ILE A 270 -19.87 -7.70 2.20
C ILE A 270 -19.30 -6.37 2.66
N ILE A 271 -20.13 -5.50 3.25
CA ILE A 271 -19.69 -4.16 3.64
C ILE A 271 -18.57 -4.27 4.68
N VAL A 272 -18.74 -5.13 5.69
CA VAL A 272 -17.73 -5.33 6.73
C VAL A 272 -16.43 -5.87 6.14
N VAL A 273 -16.51 -6.92 5.32
CA VAL A 273 -15.32 -7.50 4.69
C VAL A 273 -14.68 -6.48 3.75
N TRP A 274 -15.46 -5.72 2.99
CA TRP A 274 -14.97 -4.68 2.09
C TRP A 274 -14.20 -3.59 2.82
N CYS A 275 -14.73 -3.09 3.94
CA CYS A 275 -14.04 -2.11 4.77
C CYS A 275 -12.71 -2.64 5.31
N VAL A 276 -12.67 -3.91 5.75
CA VAL A 276 -11.42 -4.56 6.17
C VAL A 276 -10.44 -4.67 5.01
N PHE A 277 -10.92 -4.99 3.81
CA PHE A 277 -10.11 -5.11 2.60
C PHE A 277 -9.52 -3.77 2.14
N ILE A 278 -10.28 -2.68 2.25
CA ILE A 278 -9.82 -1.32 1.98
C ILE A 278 -8.71 -0.97 3.00
N LEU A 279 -9.01 -1.06 4.29
CA LEU A 279 -8.10 -0.67 5.37
C LEU A 279 -6.84 -1.54 5.49
N TYR A 280 -6.84 -2.75 4.94
CA TYR A 280 -5.72 -3.68 5.11
C TYR A 280 -4.37 -3.08 4.73
N VAL A 281 -4.31 -2.34 3.61
CA VAL A 281 -3.06 -1.73 3.13
C VAL A 281 -2.64 -0.62 4.06
N ASP A 282 -3.57 0.24 4.47
CA ASP A 282 -3.30 1.36 5.38
C ASP A 282 -2.80 0.86 6.73
N ILE A 283 -3.45 -0.17 7.27
CA ILE A 283 -3.01 -0.87 8.48
C ILE A 283 -1.61 -1.43 8.28
N THR A 284 -1.35 -2.14 7.17
CA THR A 284 -0.07 -2.80 6.92
C THR A 284 1.08 -1.80 6.77
N VAL A 285 0.89 -0.75 5.97
CA VAL A 285 1.88 0.31 5.75
C VAL A 285 2.22 0.96 7.08
N THR A 286 1.20 1.39 7.82
CA THR A 286 1.36 2.07 9.10
C THR A 286 2.01 1.18 10.14
N TYR A 287 1.51 -0.05 10.31
CA TYR A 287 2.05 -1.02 11.26
C TYR A 287 3.52 -1.34 10.98
N VAL A 288 3.90 -1.53 9.72
CA VAL A 288 5.30 -1.84 9.39
C VAL A 288 6.21 -0.64 9.64
N PHE A 289 5.79 0.59 9.31
CA PHE A 289 6.61 1.76 9.62
C PHE A 289 6.76 1.99 11.14
N ASP A 290 5.68 1.80 11.90
CA ASP A 290 5.70 1.87 13.37
C ASP A 290 6.63 0.80 13.96
N LYS A 291 6.48 -0.46 13.51
CA LYS A 291 7.32 -1.57 13.93
C LYS A 291 8.79 -1.36 13.55
N ASN A 292 9.08 -0.82 12.37
CA ASN A 292 10.45 -0.53 11.95
C ASN A 292 11.07 0.58 12.83
N ALA A 293 10.28 1.57 13.26
CA ALA A 293 10.75 2.59 14.19
C ALA A 293 11.09 1.98 15.57
N GLU A 294 10.25 1.08 16.08
CA GLU A 294 10.53 0.33 17.31
C GLU A 294 11.77 -0.59 17.17
N GLU A 295 11.85 -1.36 16.08
CA GLU A 295 13.01 -2.22 15.78
C GLU A 295 14.30 -1.40 15.68
N GLU A 296 14.24 -0.19 15.10
CA GLU A 296 15.40 0.69 15.00
C GLU A 296 15.94 1.13 16.37
N VAL A 297 15.06 1.46 17.32
CA VAL A 297 15.45 1.79 18.70
C VAL A 297 16.11 0.58 19.37
N HIS A 298 15.52 -0.60 19.23
CA HIS A 298 16.10 -1.84 19.78
C HIS A 298 17.45 -2.19 19.15
N LEU A 299 17.61 -1.96 17.85
CA LEU A 299 18.86 -2.22 17.13
C LEU A 299 19.97 -1.27 17.58
N ILE A 300 19.67 0.01 17.78
CA ILE A 300 20.64 0.98 18.32
C ILE A 300 21.15 0.51 19.68
N HIS A 301 20.25 0.18 20.61
CA HIS A 301 20.64 -0.32 21.93
C HIS A 301 21.44 -1.64 21.85
N SER A 302 21.05 -2.54 20.96
CA SER A 302 21.80 -3.80 20.76
C SER A 302 23.21 -3.54 20.20
N ILE A 303 23.38 -2.51 19.36
CA ILE A 303 24.70 -2.13 18.85
C ILE A 303 25.53 -1.50 19.98
N GLU A 304 24.95 -0.58 20.77
CA GLU A 304 25.60 0.04 21.92
C GLU A 304 26.07 -1.00 22.97
N GLU A 305 25.23 -1.97 23.31
CA GLU A 305 25.61 -3.06 24.22
C GLU A 305 26.79 -3.90 23.68
N ASN A 306 26.81 -4.19 22.39
CA ASN A 306 27.92 -4.93 21.76
C ASN A 306 29.22 -4.12 21.73
N VAL A 307 29.15 -2.79 21.69
CA VAL A 307 30.31 -1.90 21.83
C VAL A 307 30.83 -1.89 23.27
N LEU A 308 29.92 -1.69 24.24
CA LEU A 308 30.25 -1.59 25.66
C LEU A 308 30.81 -2.89 26.23
N ASN A 309 30.35 -4.04 25.75
CA ASN A 309 30.82 -5.35 26.18
C ASN A 309 32.20 -5.74 25.62
N GLY A 310 32.85 -4.87 24.83
CA GLY A 310 34.22 -5.06 24.35
C GLY A 310 34.40 -6.21 23.36
N GLU A 311 33.32 -6.76 22.79
CA GLU A 311 33.40 -7.87 21.84
C GLU A 311 34.07 -7.47 20.50
N HIS A 312 34.15 -6.16 20.22
CA HIS A 312 34.73 -5.61 18.99
C HIS A 312 35.59 -4.37 19.27
N PHE A 313 36.79 -4.32 18.69
CA PHE A 313 37.65 -3.13 18.76
C PHE A 313 37.05 -2.01 17.90
N VAL A 314 36.71 -0.89 18.54
CA VAL A 314 36.08 0.27 17.90
C VAL A 314 37.04 1.44 17.92
N PRO A 315 37.36 2.07 16.77
CA PRO A 315 38.01 3.38 16.79
C PRO A 315 37.06 4.38 17.46
N TYR A 316 37.50 5.07 18.52
CA TYR A 316 36.71 6.01 19.35
C TYR A 316 35.78 6.95 18.56
N LYS A 317 36.25 7.42 17.38
CA LYS A 317 35.50 8.30 16.47
C LYS A 317 34.21 7.69 15.91
N TYR A 318 34.14 6.37 15.76
CA TYR A 318 32.95 5.69 15.24
C TYR A 318 31.85 5.58 16.29
N ASP A 319 32.23 5.39 17.56
CA ASP A 319 31.31 5.32 18.69
C ASP A 319 30.66 6.70 18.94
N GLU A 320 31.44 7.78 18.90
CA GLU A 320 30.91 9.15 18.95
C GLU A 320 29.97 9.45 17.77
N ILE A 321 30.31 9.06 16.54
CA ILE A 321 29.44 9.28 15.37
C ILE A 321 28.13 8.49 15.51
N LEU A 322 28.19 7.28 16.07
CA LEU A 322 27.02 6.46 16.31
C LEU A 322 26.10 7.13 17.33
N ASN A 323 26.64 7.52 18.50
CA ASN A 323 25.92 8.19 19.59
C ASN A 323 25.36 9.55 19.18
N ILE A 324 26.11 10.34 18.40
CA ILE A 324 25.64 11.63 17.89
C ILE A 324 24.51 11.44 16.87
N ARG A 325 24.64 10.48 15.93
CA ARG A 325 23.59 10.26 14.90
C ARG A 325 22.37 9.51 15.44
N SER A 326 22.52 8.64 16.43
CA SER A 326 21.40 7.95 17.09
C SER A 326 20.63 8.91 17.99
N GLY A 327 21.32 9.76 18.75
CA GLY A 327 20.70 10.74 19.66
C GLY A 327 20.01 11.94 18.98
N LEU A 328 20.45 12.35 17.78
CA LEU A 328 19.89 13.53 17.10
C LEU A 328 18.63 13.26 16.27
N ILE A 329 18.34 12.01 15.91
CA ILE A 329 17.28 11.69 14.95
C ILE A 329 16.48 10.49 15.47
N SER A 330 15.39 10.76 16.19
CA SER A 330 14.37 9.76 16.46
C SER A 330 13.80 9.24 15.12
N PRO A 331 13.63 7.92 14.94
CA PRO A 331 13.03 7.37 13.73
C PRO A 331 11.53 7.65 13.72
N THR A 332 11.15 8.86 13.33
CA THR A 332 9.74 9.22 13.13
C THR A 332 9.41 9.20 11.65
N TYR A 333 8.65 8.19 11.22
CA TYR A 333 8.04 8.17 9.90
C TYR A 333 6.79 9.04 9.89
N SER A 334 6.70 9.97 8.95
CA SER A 334 5.53 10.82 8.78
C SER A 334 5.27 11.09 7.30
N LEU A 335 4.01 11.40 6.99
CA LEU A 335 3.56 11.89 5.70
C LEU A 335 3.65 13.42 5.71
N TYR A 336 4.62 13.97 4.97
CA TYR A 336 4.85 15.41 4.84
C TYR A 336 4.99 16.17 6.18
N GLY A 337 5.33 15.49 7.27
CA GLY A 337 5.38 16.07 8.62
C GLY A 337 4.02 16.29 9.29
N PHE A 338 2.89 16.00 8.62
CA PHE A 338 1.55 16.23 9.17
C PHE A 338 0.96 15.01 9.87
N VAL A 339 1.09 13.82 9.26
CA VAL A 339 0.49 12.59 9.77
C VAL A 339 1.61 11.61 10.14
N PRO A 340 1.77 11.25 11.43
CA PRO A 340 2.73 10.22 11.80
C PRO A 340 2.26 8.86 11.28
N LEU A 341 3.17 8.09 10.69
CA LEU A 341 2.90 6.71 10.24
C LEU A 341 3.05 5.74 11.42
N ASN A 342 2.15 5.86 12.39
CA ASN A 342 2.06 4.99 13.56
C ASN A 342 0.65 4.44 13.75
N CYS A 343 0.48 3.38 14.55
CA CYS A 343 -0.82 2.73 14.71
C CYS A 343 -1.95 3.67 15.20
N LYS A 344 -1.60 4.81 15.81
CA LYS A 344 -2.56 5.85 16.21
C LYS A 344 -3.26 6.51 15.02
N ALA A 345 -2.58 6.67 13.88
CA ALA A 345 -3.18 7.24 12.67
C ALA A 345 -4.30 6.34 12.12
N VAL A 346 -4.04 5.03 12.05
CA VAL A 346 -5.05 4.03 11.66
C VAL A 346 -6.21 3.99 12.67
N TYR A 347 -5.91 4.04 13.97
CA TYR A 347 -6.95 4.12 14.99
C TYR A 347 -7.84 5.36 14.80
N ALA A 348 -7.25 6.51 14.48
CA ALA A 348 -8.00 7.73 14.18
C ALA A 348 -8.88 7.57 12.93
N MET A 349 -8.39 6.93 11.87
CA MET A 349 -9.20 6.61 10.67
C MET A 349 -10.39 5.72 11.04
N ILE A 350 -10.17 4.60 11.75
CA ILE A 350 -11.24 3.69 12.18
C ILE A 350 -12.23 4.43 13.08
N SER A 351 -11.75 5.18 14.07
CA SER A 351 -12.58 5.95 14.99
C SER A 351 -13.44 6.98 14.26
N SER A 352 -12.89 7.70 13.27
CA SER A 352 -13.63 8.69 12.47
C SER A 352 -14.79 8.04 11.71
N VAL A 353 -14.58 6.83 11.21
CA VAL A 353 -15.55 6.09 10.40
C VAL A 353 -16.62 5.45 11.27
N VAL A 354 -16.24 4.87 12.40
CA VAL A 354 -17.21 4.39 13.40
C VAL A 354 -18.07 5.54 13.91
N THR A 355 -17.46 6.69 14.20
CA THR A 355 -18.18 7.89 14.63
C THR A 355 -19.16 8.36 13.56
N TYR A 356 -18.72 8.41 12.30
CA TYR A 356 -19.60 8.72 11.17
C TYR A 356 -20.78 7.73 11.06
N LEU A 357 -20.53 6.43 11.20
CA LEU A 357 -21.58 5.40 11.18
C LEU A 357 -22.58 5.57 12.33
N VAL A 358 -22.11 5.85 13.55
CA VAL A 358 -22.98 6.10 14.71
C VAL A 358 -23.89 7.29 14.45
N TYR A 359 -23.34 8.41 13.97
CA TYR A 359 -24.15 9.57 13.61
C TYR A 359 -25.13 9.25 12.48
N LEU A 360 -24.70 8.52 11.46
CA LEU A 360 -25.56 8.11 10.35
C LEU A 360 -26.78 7.33 10.86
N ILE A 361 -26.58 6.35 11.73
CA ILE A 361 -27.66 5.54 12.30
C ILE A 361 -28.58 6.42 13.16
N GLN A 362 -28.01 7.25 14.04
CA GLN A 362 -28.78 8.14 14.93
C GLN A 362 -29.66 9.11 14.14
N PHE A 363 -29.11 9.81 13.15
CA PHE A 363 -29.86 10.78 12.36
C PHE A 363 -30.87 10.12 11.42
N THR A 364 -30.60 8.90 10.94
CA THR A 364 -31.59 8.17 10.12
C THR A 364 -32.78 7.74 10.96
N ASN A 365 -32.57 7.26 12.18
CA ASN A 365 -33.65 6.89 13.10
C ASN A 365 -34.45 8.09 13.60
N HIS A 366 -33.82 9.27 13.71
CA HIS A 366 -34.50 10.48 14.19
C HIS A 366 -35.58 11.00 13.21
N LYS A 367 -35.47 10.69 11.91
CA LYS A 367 -36.50 10.99 10.89
C LYS A 367 -37.77 10.15 11.03
N TYR A 368 -37.77 9.08 11.82
CA TYR A 368 -38.94 8.22 12.06
C TYR A 368 -39.66 8.51 13.39
N VAL A 369 -39.29 9.60 14.10
CA VAL A 369 -39.84 9.98 15.42
C VAL A 369 -40.51 11.36 15.41
N LEU A 370 -40.63 12.01 14.24
CA LEU A 370 -41.44 13.21 14.00
C LEU A 370 -42.39 12.93 12.84
#